data_AF-A0A8J5HKT0-F1
#
_entry.id   AF-A0A8J5HKT0-F1
#
_cell.length_a   1.000
_cell.length_b   1.000
_cell.length_c   1.000
_cell.angle_alpha   90.00
_cell.angle_beta   90.00
_cell.angle_gamma   90.00
#
_symmetry.space_group_name_H-M   'P 1'
#
loop_
_entity.id
_entity.type
_entity.pdbx_description
1 polymer ?
#
loop_
_entity_poly.entity_id
_entity_poly.type
_entity_poly.pdbx_seq_one_letter_code
_entity_poly.pdbx_strand_id
1 'polypeptide(L)'
;MDDSPIEQVRLTVPSTDDPTLQVLTFRIWILGVPLCILQSALVRIATFRQQFIYISPVCIDFFLYGGCNLLARVLPNKVVTIPGTRWSFSLNPCPFNIKEHIAIFALGYINTDSSNMWWPSVVASIPLYSIIPAYFFQSITALSFVCWIWKDSITAQQIGSGMNGLGIGSISLDWMTITTYDKYSKIYFTTSLLYCYAFSLAQYTSSISEITLCYGRSLWQTFKKAYKHDDEQDVHGRLMKQNYESIPQWWFYSILLSMIGMAILVCESFGSQIQLRYWEVLLACALVFLFLPLECVLEAIAGSGFTLDLLFEAIIGYLNPGKPLANMAFKLYGTEAHLVAAYAIYNFKLSHYIKIPPKIVFHLMILATISCFIDFGIAWWMLRSIDNICQPDLLPEGSPWTCPSDKAMFITGVTWGLVGPSKTFYPDGMYSIVFIFALIGLVAPIPVWLLSQKYPEKKWIRLINFPLIFNAALVLPVGGMVGYWNWFIVGLLFNYFIYHKHREWWTRYNYLLSAGLDAGSAVFVLLLSVSLQFQNIYGANWWGLELSDHCPLTNCPTVPGVIIEGCPIIQ
;
A
#
# COMPACT_ATOMS: atom_id res chain seq x y z
N MET A 1 20.65 -18.94 27.21
CA MET A 1 19.57 -18.04 26.72
C MET A 1 20.00 -17.62 25.32
N ASP A 2 19.94 -18.56 24.38
CA ASP A 2 20.62 -18.46 23.08
C ASP A 2 19.62 -18.34 21.92
N ASP A 3 18.34 -18.22 22.25
CA ASP A 3 17.23 -18.14 21.31
C ASP A 3 16.46 -16.83 21.45
N SER A 4 15.88 -16.37 20.34
CA SER A 4 14.95 -15.24 20.31
C SER A 4 13.71 -15.54 21.17
N PRO A 5 13.18 -14.55 21.93
CA PRO A 5 11.95 -14.72 22.70
C PRO A 5 10.70 -14.87 21.81
N ILE A 6 10.80 -14.52 20.51
CA ILE A 6 9.70 -14.61 19.55
C ILE A 6 9.83 -15.95 18.81
N GLU A 7 8.82 -16.82 18.96
CA GLU A 7 8.82 -18.17 18.40
C GLU A 7 8.99 -18.15 16.87
N GLN A 8 8.27 -17.26 16.18
CA GLN A 8 8.33 -17.14 14.71
C GLN A 8 9.74 -16.78 14.24
N VAL A 9 10.42 -15.86 14.94
CA VAL A 9 11.81 -15.48 14.64
C VAL A 9 12.75 -16.65 14.89
N ARG A 10 12.60 -17.35 16.01
CA ARG A 10 13.43 -18.52 16.33
C ARG A 10 13.31 -19.65 15.29
N LEU A 11 12.13 -19.84 14.71
CA LEU A 11 11.89 -20.88 13.70
C LEU A 11 12.39 -20.49 12.30
N THR A 12 12.55 -19.20 12.01
CA THR A 12 12.83 -18.70 10.65
C THR A 12 14.22 -18.10 10.50
N VAL A 13 14.78 -17.56 11.57
CA VAL A 13 16.03 -16.80 11.56
C VAL A 13 17.13 -17.59 12.28
N PRO A 14 18.28 -17.84 11.64
CA PRO A 14 19.38 -18.54 12.29
C PRO A 14 19.93 -17.73 13.47
N SER A 15 20.25 -18.39 14.58
CA SER A 15 20.90 -17.80 15.76
C SER A 15 22.43 -17.66 15.60
N THR A 16 22.96 -17.99 14.43
CA THR A 16 24.38 -17.84 14.07
C THR A 16 24.55 -16.80 12.97
N ASP A 17 25.77 -16.28 12.84
CA ASP A 17 26.16 -15.35 11.78
C ASP A 17 27.50 -15.76 11.17
N ASP A 18 27.58 -15.72 9.84
CA ASP A 18 28.82 -15.87 9.09
C ASP A 18 29.20 -14.50 8.48
N PRO A 19 30.19 -13.80 9.05
CA PRO A 19 30.60 -12.49 8.57
C PRO A 19 31.43 -12.54 7.28
N THR A 20 31.88 -13.73 6.86
CA THR A 20 32.69 -13.89 5.63
C THR A 20 31.86 -13.89 4.35
N LEU A 21 30.54 -14.10 4.47
CA LEU A 21 29.61 -14.06 3.35
C LEU A 21 29.57 -12.67 2.71
N GLN A 22 29.87 -12.62 1.42
CA GLN A 22 29.84 -11.37 0.66
C GLN A 22 28.41 -10.99 0.31
N VAL A 23 28.07 -9.74 0.63
CA VAL A 23 26.76 -9.15 0.33
C VAL A 23 26.80 -8.46 -1.03
N LEU A 24 27.75 -7.55 -1.25
CA LEU A 24 27.87 -6.76 -2.48
C LEU A 24 28.62 -7.54 -3.56
N THR A 25 27.89 -8.33 -4.35
CA THR A 25 28.44 -9.08 -5.50
C THR A 25 28.21 -8.32 -6.80
N PHE A 26 28.92 -8.72 -7.85
CA PHE A 26 28.69 -8.24 -9.22
C PHE A 26 27.25 -8.46 -9.71
N ARG A 27 26.58 -9.53 -9.24
CA ARG A 27 25.20 -9.86 -9.61
C ARG A 27 24.20 -8.83 -9.09
N ILE A 28 24.41 -8.28 -7.89
CA ILE A 28 23.57 -7.20 -7.34
C ILE A 28 23.57 -6.00 -8.29
N TRP A 29 24.72 -5.63 -8.82
CA TRP A 29 24.85 -4.47 -9.70
C TRP A 29 24.23 -4.70 -11.08
N ILE A 30 24.38 -5.91 -11.65
CA ILE A 30 23.82 -6.24 -12.97
C ILE A 30 22.32 -6.50 -12.94
N LEU A 31 21.80 -7.12 -11.88
CA LEU A 31 20.37 -7.45 -11.79
C LEU A 31 19.60 -6.42 -11.00
N GLY A 32 20.08 -6.04 -9.81
CA GLY A 32 19.36 -5.16 -8.89
C GLY A 32 19.16 -3.75 -9.43
N VAL A 33 20.21 -3.10 -9.94
CA VAL A 33 20.10 -1.70 -10.42
C VAL A 33 19.23 -1.59 -11.68
N PRO A 34 19.45 -2.37 -12.75
CA PRO A 34 18.60 -2.28 -13.94
C PRO A 34 17.15 -2.65 -13.67
N LEU A 35 16.90 -3.58 -12.75
CA LEU A 35 15.55 -3.93 -12.35
C LEU A 35 14.87 -2.82 -11.57
N CYS A 36 15.58 -2.17 -10.64
CA CYS A 36 15.10 -0.99 -9.91
C CYS A 36 14.71 0.13 -10.88
N ILE A 37 15.52 0.36 -11.92
CA ILE A 37 15.23 1.32 -13.01
C ILE A 37 14.00 0.89 -13.83
N LEU A 38 13.96 -0.38 -14.27
CA LEU A 38 12.86 -0.93 -15.07
C LEU A 38 11.53 -0.88 -14.31
N GLN A 39 11.55 -1.21 -13.02
CA GLN A 39 10.37 -1.20 -12.19
C GLN A 39 9.82 0.21 -12.02
N SER A 40 10.68 1.18 -11.67
CA SER A 40 10.27 2.59 -11.60
C SER A 40 9.68 3.08 -12.92
N ALA A 41 10.28 2.68 -14.05
CA ALA A 41 9.77 3.00 -15.38
C ALA A 41 8.38 2.44 -15.67
N LEU A 42 8.19 1.13 -15.42
CA LEU A 42 6.93 0.45 -15.66
C LEU A 42 5.81 1.00 -14.77
N VAL A 43 6.11 1.22 -13.49
CA VAL A 43 5.17 1.80 -12.53
C VAL A 43 4.75 3.19 -12.99
N ARG A 44 5.69 4.06 -13.38
CA ARG A 44 5.34 5.42 -13.83
C ARG A 44 4.52 5.44 -15.10
N ILE A 45 4.79 4.56 -16.05
CA ILE A 45 3.96 4.44 -17.27
C ILE A 45 2.56 3.94 -16.90
N ALA A 46 2.45 3.01 -15.95
CA ALA A 46 1.17 2.47 -15.50
C ALA A 46 0.30 3.52 -14.79
N THR A 47 0.87 4.49 -14.06
CA THR A 47 0.07 5.54 -13.38
C THR A 47 -0.65 6.48 -14.34
N PHE A 48 -0.12 6.70 -15.56
CA PHE A 48 -0.81 7.48 -16.60
C PHE A 48 -1.96 6.71 -17.28
N ARG A 49 -2.02 5.38 -17.10
CA ARG A 49 -3.05 4.54 -17.71
C ARG A 49 -4.32 4.49 -16.88
N GLN A 50 -5.44 4.24 -17.55
CA GLN A 50 -6.75 4.02 -16.93
C GLN A 50 -6.75 2.78 -16.03
N GLN A 51 -6.14 1.68 -16.50
CA GLN A 51 -5.95 0.46 -15.73
C GLN A 51 -4.52 0.41 -15.22
N PHE A 52 -4.38 0.47 -13.90
CA PHE A 52 -3.09 0.36 -13.23
C PHE A 52 -2.60 -1.09 -13.27
N ILE A 53 -1.45 -1.33 -13.90
CA ILE A 53 -0.80 -2.64 -13.91
C ILE A 53 0.07 -2.74 -12.65
N TYR A 54 -0.34 -3.58 -11.71
CA TYR A 54 0.46 -3.86 -10.53
C TYR A 54 1.40 -5.05 -10.75
N ILE A 55 2.68 -4.86 -10.41
CA ILE A 55 3.67 -5.93 -10.39
C ILE A 55 4.03 -6.19 -8.92
N SER A 56 3.68 -7.39 -8.42
CA SER A 56 3.99 -7.78 -7.05
C SER A 56 5.50 -7.84 -6.82
N PRO A 57 6.03 -7.30 -5.71
CA PRO A 57 7.45 -7.43 -5.39
C PRO A 57 7.88 -8.89 -5.25
N VAL A 58 6.97 -9.77 -4.82
CA VAL A 58 7.21 -11.22 -4.77
C VAL A 58 7.43 -11.83 -6.16
N CYS A 59 6.71 -11.33 -7.17
CA CYS A 59 6.90 -11.75 -8.56
C CYS A 59 8.31 -11.37 -9.05
N ILE A 60 8.73 -10.14 -8.73
CA ILE A 60 10.06 -9.62 -9.04
C ILE A 60 11.14 -10.47 -8.35
N ASP A 61 10.94 -10.83 -7.08
CA ASP A 61 11.85 -11.67 -6.31
C ASP A 61 12.01 -13.07 -6.89
N PHE A 62 10.94 -13.66 -7.41
CA PHE A 62 11.00 -14.96 -8.05
C PHE A 62 11.89 -14.93 -9.30
N PHE A 63 11.71 -13.93 -10.16
CA PHE A 63 12.56 -13.75 -11.34
C PHE A 63 14.01 -13.44 -10.95
N LEU A 64 14.21 -12.61 -9.93
CA LEU A 64 15.53 -12.30 -9.40
C LEU A 64 16.24 -13.52 -8.86
N TYR A 65 15.56 -14.36 -8.08
CA TYR A 65 16.11 -15.58 -7.51
C TYR A 65 16.58 -16.54 -8.61
N GLY A 66 15.75 -16.73 -9.65
CA GLY A 66 16.10 -17.53 -10.82
C GLY A 66 17.31 -16.96 -11.59
N GLY A 67 17.29 -15.64 -11.87
CA GLY A 67 18.36 -14.95 -12.57
C GLY A 67 19.69 -14.95 -11.82
N CYS A 68 19.66 -14.75 -10.50
CA CYS A 68 20.85 -14.77 -9.65
C CYS A 68 21.49 -16.16 -9.61
N ASN A 69 20.67 -17.22 -9.45
CA ASN A 69 21.16 -18.60 -9.50
C ASN A 69 21.75 -18.96 -10.87
N LEU A 70 21.15 -18.47 -11.96
CA LEU A 70 21.69 -18.68 -13.29
C LEU A 70 23.05 -17.97 -13.44
N LEU A 71 23.16 -16.70 -13.07
CA LEU A 71 24.41 -15.95 -13.11
C LEU A 71 25.48 -16.56 -12.20
N ALA A 72 25.10 -17.07 -11.02
CA ALA A 72 26.04 -17.74 -10.13
C ALA A 72 26.64 -19.01 -10.73
N ARG A 73 25.92 -19.68 -11.66
CA ARG A 73 26.42 -20.86 -12.39
C ARG A 73 27.17 -20.51 -13.67
N VAL A 74 26.78 -19.43 -14.35
CA VAL A 74 27.32 -19.03 -15.66
C VAL A 74 28.56 -18.15 -15.53
N LEU A 75 28.63 -17.27 -14.53
CA LEU A 75 29.74 -16.32 -14.39
C LEU A 75 31.03 -17.03 -13.96
N PRO A 76 32.15 -16.79 -14.66
CA PRO A 76 33.44 -17.37 -14.28
C PRO A 76 33.98 -16.72 -13.00
N ASN A 77 34.72 -17.48 -12.20
CA ASN A 77 35.43 -17.01 -11.00
C ASN A 77 36.69 -16.19 -11.37
N LYS A 78 36.58 -15.28 -12.35
CA LYS A 78 37.69 -14.47 -12.84
C LYS A 78 37.71 -13.12 -12.13
N VAL A 79 38.87 -12.73 -11.62
CA VAL A 79 39.14 -11.38 -11.13
C VAL A 79 39.44 -10.50 -12.33
N VAL A 80 38.63 -9.47 -12.53
CA VAL A 80 38.80 -8.47 -13.59
C VAL A 80 39.46 -7.25 -12.99
N THR A 81 40.65 -6.91 -13.48
CA THR A 81 41.35 -5.65 -13.18
C THR A 81 40.89 -4.60 -14.18
N ILE A 82 40.40 -3.46 -13.69
CA ILE A 82 39.95 -2.36 -14.56
C ILE A 82 41.19 -1.70 -15.19
N PRO A 83 41.30 -1.65 -16.54
CA PRO A 83 42.45 -1.08 -17.23
C PRO A 83 42.69 0.37 -16.80
N GLY A 84 43.93 0.70 -16.39
CA GLY A 84 44.29 2.05 -15.97
C GLY A 84 43.96 2.40 -14.51
N THR A 85 43.38 1.50 -13.73
CA THR A 85 43.18 1.68 -12.28
C THR A 85 43.80 0.53 -11.49
N ARG A 86 43.99 0.71 -10.18
CA ARG A 86 44.41 -0.37 -9.26
C ARG A 86 43.25 -1.25 -8.78
N TRP A 87 42.04 -1.03 -9.30
CA TRP A 87 40.84 -1.69 -8.82
C TRP A 87 40.66 -3.02 -9.53
N SER A 88 40.47 -4.07 -8.73
CA SER A 88 40.16 -5.42 -9.18
C SER A 88 38.88 -5.90 -8.48
N PHE A 89 37.99 -6.53 -9.23
CA PHE A 89 36.78 -7.12 -8.69
C PHE A 89 36.57 -8.53 -9.22
N SER A 90 36.00 -9.41 -8.41
CA SER A 90 35.65 -10.77 -8.84
C SER A 90 34.24 -10.77 -9.46
N LEU A 91 34.09 -11.42 -10.60
CA LEU A 91 32.79 -11.60 -11.25
C LEU A 91 31.89 -12.59 -10.49
N ASN A 92 32.49 -13.57 -9.82
CA ASN A 92 31.77 -14.59 -9.06
C ASN A 92 32.59 -14.95 -7.79
N PRO A 93 32.52 -14.12 -6.73
CA PRO A 93 33.33 -14.32 -5.55
C PRO A 93 32.83 -15.45 -4.64
N CYS A 94 31.52 -15.71 -4.64
CA CYS A 94 30.90 -16.75 -3.82
C CYS A 94 29.62 -17.29 -4.48
N PRO A 95 29.19 -18.52 -4.11
CA PRO A 95 27.86 -19.02 -4.45
C PRO A 95 26.77 -18.05 -3.97
N PHE A 96 25.63 -18.06 -4.67
CA PHE A 96 24.49 -17.21 -4.32
C PHE A 96 24.04 -17.49 -2.88
N ASN A 97 23.95 -16.43 -2.07
CA ASN A 97 23.67 -16.53 -0.64
C ASN A 97 22.45 -15.69 -0.23
N ILE A 98 21.91 -15.95 0.97
CA ILE A 98 20.71 -15.28 1.48
C ILE A 98 20.91 -13.78 1.73
N LYS A 99 22.11 -13.36 2.15
CA LYS A 99 22.42 -11.93 2.40
C LYS A 99 22.42 -11.15 1.09
N GLU A 100 22.97 -11.74 0.02
CA GLU A 100 22.94 -11.20 -1.34
C GLU A 100 21.49 -11.11 -1.87
N HIS A 101 20.68 -12.16 -1.70
CA HIS A 101 19.28 -12.15 -2.13
C HIS A 101 18.48 -10.99 -1.50
N ILE A 102 18.59 -10.83 -0.19
CA ILE A 102 17.83 -9.82 0.55
C ILE A 102 18.36 -8.41 0.30
N ALA A 103 19.66 -8.26 0.04
CA ALA A 103 20.23 -6.99 -0.40
C ALA A 103 19.69 -6.53 -1.76
N ILE A 104 19.47 -7.47 -2.70
CA ILE A 104 18.81 -7.16 -3.99
C ILE A 104 17.34 -6.83 -3.77
N PHE A 105 16.63 -7.58 -2.92
CA PHE A 105 15.24 -7.28 -2.56
C PHE A 105 15.10 -5.87 -1.99
N ALA A 106 15.95 -5.50 -1.04
CA ALA A 106 15.94 -4.16 -0.44
C ALA A 106 16.15 -3.03 -1.48
N LEU A 107 16.90 -3.27 -2.57
CA LEU A 107 17.04 -2.33 -3.68
C LEU A 107 15.78 -2.21 -4.56
N GLY A 108 15.05 -3.31 -4.77
CA GLY A 108 13.83 -3.33 -5.59
C GLY A 108 12.58 -2.83 -4.84
N TYR A 109 12.51 -3.09 -3.53
CA TYR A 109 11.32 -2.87 -2.72
C TYR A 109 11.02 -1.38 -2.45
N ILE A 110 12.01 -0.50 -2.51
CA ILE A 110 11.84 0.94 -2.21
C ILE A 110 10.91 1.64 -3.23
N ASN A 111 10.73 1.08 -4.42
CA ASN A 111 9.94 1.69 -5.50
C ASN A 111 8.54 1.12 -5.69
N THR A 112 8.17 0.09 -4.93
CA THR A 112 6.92 -0.64 -5.19
C THR A 112 5.65 0.07 -4.74
N ASP A 113 5.77 1.21 -4.05
CA ASP A 113 4.65 1.67 -3.21
C ASP A 113 4.28 3.16 -3.25
N SER A 114 4.40 3.79 -4.42
CA SER A 114 3.70 5.07 -4.63
C SER A 114 2.19 4.83 -4.67
N SER A 115 1.58 4.91 -3.49
CA SER A 115 0.15 5.15 -3.21
C SER A 115 -0.85 4.01 -3.49
N ASN A 116 -0.75 2.86 -2.80
CA ASN A 116 -1.88 2.07 -2.22
C ASN A 116 -1.55 0.57 -1.98
N MET A 117 -0.48 0.15 -1.28
CA MET A 117 -0.13 -1.29 -1.11
C MET A 117 -1.13 -2.24 -0.44
N TRP A 118 -2.33 -1.78 -0.10
CA TRP A 118 -3.43 -2.63 0.36
C TRP A 118 -4.26 -3.19 -0.79
N TRP A 119 -4.31 -2.48 -1.91
CA TRP A 119 -4.98 -2.91 -3.13
C TRP A 119 -4.22 -4.04 -3.87
N PRO A 120 -2.88 -4.09 -3.84
CA PRO A 120 -2.17 -5.06 -4.64
C PRO A 120 -1.94 -6.45 -4.04
N SER A 121 -1.87 -6.59 -2.71
CA SER A 121 -1.91 -7.90 -2.03
C SER A 121 -3.27 -8.60 -2.27
N VAL A 122 -4.29 -7.81 -2.60
CA VAL A 122 -5.62 -8.23 -3.04
C VAL A 122 -5.60 -8.58 -4.54
N VAL A 123 -4.87 -7.80 -5.34
CA VAL A 123 -4.54 -8.12 -6.75
C VAL A 123 -3.67 -9.37 -6.87
N ALA A 124 -3.04 -9.82 -5.80
CA ALA A 124 -2.15 -10.97 -5.81
C ALA A 124 -2.90 -12.29 -5.48
N SER A 125 -4.03 -12.21 -4.77
CA SER A 125 -5.00 -13.32 -4.62
C SER A 125 -5.75 -13.68 -5.93
N ILE A 126 -5.54 -12.91 -7.00
CA ILE A 126 -6.24 -12.98 -8.30
C ILE A 126 -6.05 -14.26 -9.12
N PRO A 127 -4.96 -15.04 -9.16
CA PRO A 127 -4.79 -16.04 -10.22
C PRO A 127 -5.59 -17.30 -9.97
N LEU A 128 -5.70 -17.71 -8.70
CA LEU A 128 -6.49 -18.88 -8.38
C LEU A 128 -7.99 -18.62 -8.52
N TYR A 129 -8.40 -17.34 -8.50
CA TYR A 129 -9.79 -16.91 -8.49
C TYR A 129 -10.28 -16.28 -9.79
N SER A 130 -9.40 -15.70 -10.62
CA SER A 130 -9.80 -14.87 -11.78
C SER A 130 -9.73 -15.62 -13.11
N ILE A 131 -9.04 -16.76 -13.17
CA ILE A 131 -8.89 -17.50 -14.43
C ILE A 131 -10.21 -18.18 -14.82
N ILE A 132 -11.05 -18.58 -13.86
CA ILE A 132 -12.34 -19.22 -14.12
C ILE A 132 -13.45 -18.19 -14.42
N PRO A 133 -13.65 -17.11 -13.62
CA PRO A 133 -14.68 -16.11 -13.89
C PRO A 133 -14.32 -15.17 -15.03
N ALA A 134 -13.09 -14.64 -15.11
CA ALA A 134 -12.78 -13.58 -16.08
C ALA A 134 -12.72 -14.09 -17.54
N TYR A 135 -12.38 -15.37 -17.76
CA TYR A 135 -12.23 -15.96 -19.10
C TYR A 135 -13.29 -17.01 -19.46
N PHE A 136 -13.83 -17.77 -18.50
CA PHE A 136 -14.76 -18.86 -18.79
C PHE A 136 -16.18 -18.63 -18.28
N PHE A 137 -16.44 -17.77 -17.27
CA PHE A 137 -17.75 -17.58 -16.58
C PHE A 137 -17.88 -16.23 -15.84
N GLN A 138 -18.02 -15.10 -16.54
CA GLN A 138 -18.18 -13.77 -15.93
C GLN A 138 -19.52 -13.56 -15.20
N SER A 139 -20.51 -14.43 -15.37
CA SER A 139 -21.76 -14.36 -14.57
C SER A 139 -21.55 -14.71 -13.08
N ILE A 140 -20.41 -15.31 -12.72
CA ILE A 140 -20.02 -15.59 -11.32
C ILE A 140 -19.32 -14.36 -10.70
N THR A 141 -19.13 -13.28 -11.47
CA THR A 141 -18.48 -12.04 -11.02
C THR A 141 -19.39 -11.15 -10.17
N ALA A 142 -20.61 -11.58 -9.84
CA ALA A 142 -21.43 -11.07 -8.75
C ALA A 142 -22.73 -11.88 -8.60
N LEU A 143 -22.73 -12.75 -7.59
CA LEU A 143 -23.85 -13.55 -7.15
C LEU A 143 -24.47 -12.91 -5.92
N SER A 144 -25.60 -12.21 -6.08
CA SER A 144 -26.43 -11.79 -4.96
C SER A 144 -27.46 -12.87 -4.61
N PHE A 145 -27.23 -13.59 -3.51
CA PHE A 145 -28.22 -14.57 -3.02
C PHE A 145 -29.54 -13.90 -2.65
N VAL A 146 -29.49 -12.65 -2.19
CA VAL A 146 -30.69 -11.87 -1.82
C VAL A 146 -31.51 -11.50 -3.06
N CYS A 147 -30.88 -11.09 -4.17
CA CYS A 147 -31.60 -10.84 -5.43
C CYS A 147 -32.20 -12.12 -6.03
N TRP A 148 -31.59 -13.30 -5.81
CA TRP A 148 -32.12 -14.57 -6.29
C TRP A 148 -33.37 -15.05 -5.54
N ILE A 149 -33.41 -14.83 -4.23
CA ILE A 149 -34.54 -15.21 -3.37
C ILE A 149 -35.71 -14.22 -3.55
N TRP A 150 -35.43 -12.92 -3.69
CA TRP A 150 -36.44 -11.87 -3.79
C TRP A 150 -36.35 -11.07 -5.10
N LYS A 151 -36.87 -11.65 -6.18
CA LYS A 151 -36.82 -11.09 -7.54
C LYS A 151 -37.75 -9.88 -7.78
N ASP A 152 -38.74 -9.65 -6.92
CA ASP A 152 -39.77 -8.62 -7.12
C ASP A 152 -39.68 -7.45 -6.13
N SER A 153 -38.75 -7.49 -5.18
CA SER A 153 -38.62 -6.46 -4.13
C SER A 153 -37.49 -5.49 -4.43
N ILE A 154 -37.84 -4.20 -4.58
CA ILE A 154 -36.88 -3.11 -4.81
C ILE A 154 -35.95 -2.95 -3.59
N THR A 155 -36.51 -3.00 -2.37
CA THR A 155 -35.71 -2.87 -1.14
C THR A 155 -34.77 -4.05 -0.95
N ALA A 156 -35.20 -5.27 -1.25
CA ALA A 156 -34.33 -6.45 -1.18
C ALA A 156 -33.22 -6.42 -2.25
N GLN A 157 -33.49 -5.93 -3.45
CA GLN A 157 -32.47 -5.80 -4.50
C GLN A 157 -31.51 -4.64 -4.23
N GLN A 158 -31.98 -3.53 -3.65
CA GLN A 158 -31.10 -2.45 -3.18
C GLN A 158 -30.24 -2.87 -1.99
N ILE A 159 -30.74 -3.75 -1.11
CA ILE A 159 -29.93 -4.32 -0.03
C ILE A 159 -28.96 -5.37 -0.57
N GLY A 160 -29.38 -6.17 -1.55
CA GLY A 160 -28.66 -7.33 -2.03
C GLY A 160 -27.66 -7.10 -3.16
N SER A 161 -27.84 -6.10 -4.02
CA SER A 161 -26.95 -5.87 -5.18
C SER A 161 -25.61 -5.30 -4.74
N GLY A 162 -24.52 -5.87 -5.27
CA GLY A 162 -23.14 -5.47 -4.98
C GLY A 162 -22.61 -4.33 -5.86
N MET A 163 -23.17 -4.13 -7.06
CA MET A 163 -22.78 -3.09 -8.02
C MET A 163 -23.54 -1.77 -7.80
N ASN A 164 -24.84 -1.82 -7.51
CA ASN A 164 -25.67 -0.61 -7.47
C ASN A 164 -26.36 -0.41 -6.10
N GLY A 165 -26.12 -1.30 -5.13
CA GLY A 165 -26.80 -1.35 -3.84
C GLY A 165 -25.87 -1.54 -2.64
N LEU A 166 -26.46 -1.92 -1.50
CA LEU A 166 -25.80 -2.13 -0.21
C LEU A 166 -25.16 -3.53 -0.09
N GLY A 167 -25.11 -4.35 -1.14
CA GLY A 167 -24.31 -5.58 -1.26
C GLY A 167 -24.34 -6.60 -0.11
N ILE A 168 -25.40 -6.64 0.70
CA ILE A 168 -25.55 -7.64 1.76
C ILE A 168 -25.89 -8.98 1.11
N GLY A 169 -24.99 -9.97 1.25
CA GLY A 169 -25.17 -11.31 0.68
C GLY A 169 -24.83 -11.43 -0.80
N SER A 170 -24.12 -10.44 -1.37
CA SER A 170 -23.49 -10.55 -2.68
C SER A 170 -22.05 -11.05 -2.58
N ILE A 171 -21.74 -12.06 -3.39
CA ILE A 171 -20.42 -12.67 -3.52
C ILE A 171 -20.02 -12.55 -4.98
N SER A 172 -18.92 -11.87 -5.27
CA SER A 172 -18.35 -11.77 -6.62
C SER A 172 -16.97 -12.38 -6.63
N LEU A 173 -16.59 -12.93 -7.78
CA LEU A 173 -15.29 -13.56 -7.97
C LEU A 173 -14.34 -12.75 -8.87
N ASP A 174 -14.64 -11.48 -9.15
CA ASP A 174 -13.83 -10.61 -10.02
C ASP A 174 -13.80 -9.16 -9.52
N TRP A 175 -12.62 -8.55 -9.63
CA TRP A 175 -12.27 -7.27 -9.04
C TRP A 175 -12.28 -6.10 -10.06
N MET A 176 -12.39 -6.38 -11.36
CA MET A 176 -12.43 -5.32 -12.38
C MET A 176 -13.77 -4.55 -12.44
N THR A 177 -14.86 -5.19 -12.00
CA THR A 177 -16.23 -4.63 -11.96
C THR A 177 -16.39 -3.43 -11.02
N ILE A 178 -15.38 -3.20 -10.18
CA ILE A 178 -15.41 -2.26 -9.07
C ILE A 178 -15.08 -0.81 -9.48
N THR A 179 -14.44 -0.59 -10.64
CA THR A 179 -13.76 0.68 -10.93
C THR A 179 -14.48 1.64 -11.89
N THR A 180 -15.73 1.38 -12.29
CA THR A 180 -16.38 2.11 -13.40
C THR A 180 -17.50 3.05 -12.95
N TYR A 181 -17.20 4.26 -12.43
CA TYR A 181 -18.23 5.27 -12.17
C TYR A 181 -17.73 6.72 -12.37
N ASP A 182 -18.41 7.48 -13.24
CA ASP A 182 -18.70 8.92 -13.01
C ASP A 182 -19.66 9.53 -14.06
N LYS A 183 -20.65 10.32 -13.59
CA LYS A 183 -21.37 11.37 -14.36
C LYS A 183 -21.64 12.58 -13.45
N TYR A 184 -21.30 13.77 -13.92
CA TYR A 184 -21.17 15.01 -13.15
C TYR A 184 -22.40 15.95 -13.18
N SER A 185 -22.71 16.61 -12.04
CA SER A 185 -22.89 18.08 -11.91
C SER A 185 -23.11 18.51 -10.43
N LYS A 186 -22.66 19.74 -10.07
CA LYS A 186 -22.46 20.33 -8.70
C LYS A 186 -21.55 19.48 -7.79
N ILE A 187 -20.66 20.11 -7.00
CA ILE A 187 -19.71 19.37 -6.12
C ILE A 187 -20.47 18.79 -4.92
N TYR A 188 -21.20 17.71 -5.16
CA TYR A 188 -21.67 16.79 -4.14
C TYR A 188 -20.61 15.71 -4.01
N PHE A 189 -20.10 15.49 -2.80
CA PHE A 189 -19.26 14.33 -2.55
C PHE A 189 -20.14 13.09 -2.68
N THR A 190 -19.62 12.06 -3.35
CA THR A 190 -20.28 10.76 -3.33
C THR A 190 -20.32 10.25 -1.90
N THR A 191 -21.40 9.54 -1.54
CA THR A 191 -21.53 8.92 -0.22
C THR A 191 -20.31 8.03 0.09
N SER A 192 -19.80 7.34 -0.92
CA SER A 192 -18.56 6.56 -0.88
C SER A 192 -17.34 7.37 -0.43
N LEU A 193 -17.14 8.56 -1.01
CA LEU A 193 -16.00 9.42 -0.68
C LEU A 193 -16.12 10.03 0.73
N LEU A 194 -17.32 10.47 1.12
CA LEU A 194 -17.58 10.96 2.48
C LEU A 194 -17.35 9.88 3.54
N TYR A 195 -17.78 8.65 3.21
CA TYR A 195 -17.57 7.49 4.04
C TYR A 195 -16.05 7.23 4.22
N CYS A 196 -15.26 7.25 3.15
CA CYS A 196 -13.81 7.09 3.25
C CYS A 196 -13.18 8.19 4.14
N TYR A 197 -13.58 9.45 3.97
CA TYR A 197 -13.07 10.52 4.83
C TYR A 197 -13.45 10.34 6.30
N ALA A 198 -14.68 9.93 6.59
CA ALA A 198 -15.15 9.70 7.94
C ALA A 198 -14.35 8.59 8.65
N PHE A 199 -14.20 7.43 8.00
CA PHE A 199 -13.44 6.31 8.57
C PHE A 199 -11.95 6.58 8.64
N SER A 200 -11.39 7.41 7.77
CA SER A 200 -9.97 7.80 7.82
C SER A 200 -9.70 8.65 9.07
N LEU A 201 -10.58 9.60 9.38
CA LEU A 201 -10.50 10.38 10.63
C LEU A 201 -10.71 9.50 11.88
N ALA A 202 -11.64 8.54 11.83
CA ALA A 202 -11.84 7.58 12.90
C ALA A 202 -10.59 6.71 13.13
N GLN A 203 -9.95 6.26 12.05
CA GLN A 203 -8.73 5.47 12.10
C GLN A 203 -7.61 6.25 12.81
N TYR A 204 -7.31 7.49 12.41
CA TYR A 204 -6.23 8.27 13.02
C TYR A 204 -6.39 8.46 14.52
N THR A 205 -7.59 8.84 14.95
CA THR A 205 -7.90 9.09 16.37
C THR A 205 -7.98 7.81 17.18
N SER A 206 -8.45 6.72 16.58
CA SER A 206 -8.40 5.39 17.18
C SER A 206 -6.96 4.89 17.36
N SER A 207 -6.06 5.17 16.40
CA SER A 207 -4.65 4.79 16.48
C SER A 207 -3.99 5.43 17.70
N ILE A 208 -4.23 6.72 17.91
CA ILE A 208 -3.69 7.45 19.06
C ILE A 208 -4.22 6.87 20.38
N SER A 209 -5.53 6.66 20.49
CA SER A 209 -6.16 6.16 21.73
C SER A 209 -5.79 4.70 22.02
N GLU A 210 -5.81 3.81 21.03
CA GLU A 210 -5.42 2.41 21.15
C GLU A 210 -3.97 2.28 21.62
N ILE A 211 -3.03 2.96 20.96
CA ILE A 211 -1.61 2.92 21.34
C ILE A 211 -1.40 3.47 22.75
N THR A 212 -2.02 4.62 23.06
CA THR A 212 -1.85 5.27 24.36
C THR A 212 -2.38 4.42 25.51
N LEU A 213 -3.57 3.84 25.35
CA LEU A 213 -4.27 3.09 26.39
C LEU A 213 -3.72 1.67 26.58
N CYS A 214 -3.55 0.93 25.49
CA CYS A 214 -3.17 -0.49 25.53
C CYS A 214 -1.66 -0.68 25.62
N TYR A 215 -0.87 0.14 24.91
CA TYR A 215 0.57 -0.08 24.73
C TYR A 215 1.46 1.03 25.32
N GLY A 216 0.89 2.17 25.71
CA GLY A 216 1.65 3.38 26.09
C GLY A 216 2.63 3.16 27.23
N ARG A 217 2.28 2.36 28.24
CA ARG A 217 3.20 2.02 29.36
C ARG A 217 4.42 1.22 28.89
N SER A 218 4.18 0.21 28.05
CA SER A 218 5.23 -0.64 27.51
C SER A 218 6.14 0.17 26.59
N LEU A 219 5.53 0.97 25.70
CA LEU A 219 6.25 1.85 24.78
C LEU A 219 7.15 2.84 25.54
N TRP A 220 6.64 3.47 26.59
CA TRP A 220 7.41 4.40 27.40
C TRP A 220 8.59 3.73 28.12
N GLN A 221 8.41 2.51 28.61
CA GLN A 221 9.49 1.74 29.24
C GLN A 221 10.58 1.39 28.23
N THR A 222 10.19 0.89 27.05
CA THR A 222 11.12 0.57 25.95
C THR A 222 11.86 1.82 25.47
N PHE A 223 11.15 2.93 25.28
CA PHE A 223 11.75 4.21 24.91
C PHE A 223 12.77 4.69 25.96
N LYS A 224 12.42 4.59 27.25
CA LYS A 224 13.33 4.97 28.35
C LYS A 224 14.58 4.07 28.42
N LYS A 225 14.44 2.77 28.15
CA LYS A 225 15.57 1.82 28.09
C LYS A 225 16.48 2.12 26.90
N ALA A 226 15.91 2.32 25.72
CA ALA A 226 16.63 2.68 24.50
C ALA A 226 17.40 4.00 24.69
N TYR A 227 16.79 5.01 25.31
CA TYR A 227 17.45 6.29 25.60
C TYR A 227 18.65 6.12 26.55
N LYS A 228 18.52 5.28 27.59
CA LYS A 228 19.58 4.99 28.56
C LYS A 228 20.68 4.05 28.05
N HIS A 229 20.56 3.52 26.83
CA HIS A 229 21.47 2.52 26.25
C HIS A 229 21.64 1.26 27.14
N ASP A 230 20.64 0.95 27.96
CA ASP A 230 20.66 -0.12 28.98
C ASP A 230 19.86 -1.35 28.50
N ASP A 231 20.03 -1.71 27.23
CA ASP A 231 19.20 -2.72 26.58
C ASP A 231 19.81 -4.13 26.75
N GLU A 232 19.06 -5.04 27.37
CA GLU A 232 19.29 -6.48 27.26
C GLU A 232 19.03 -6.87 25.80
N GLN A 233 20.07 -6.78 24.98
CA GLN A 233 19.98 -7.05 23.56
C GLN A 233 19.66 -8.53 23.32
N ASP A 234 18.74 -8.78 22.38
CA ASP A 234 18.46 -10.12 21.88
C ASP A 234 19.72 -10.73 21.24
N VAL A 235 19.68 -12.03 20.95
CA VAL A 235 20.84 -12.74 20.38
C VAL A 235 21.30 -12.08 19.08
N HIS A 236 20.37 -11.60 18.26
CA HIS A 236 20.67 -10.94 16.99
C HIS A 236 21.33 -9.58 17.19
N GLY A 237 20.86 -8.76 18.14
CA GLY A 237 21.46 -7.48 18.49
C GLY A 237 22.89 -7.63 19.00
N ARG A 238 23.13 -8.63 19.86
CA ARG A 238 24.49 -8.95 20.34
C ARG A 238 25.43 -9.34 19.19
N LEU A 239 24.99 -10.24 18.30
CA LEU A 239 25.77 -10.65 17.13
C LEU A 239 26.08 -9.47 16.20
N MET A 240 25.07 -8.63 15.92
CA MET A 240 25.23 -7.47 15.06
C MET A 240 26.23 -6.47 15.63
N LYS A 241 26.21 -6.23 16.94
CA LYS A 241 27.14 -5.32 17.61
C LYS A 241 28.57 -5.88 17.69
N GLN A 242 28.72 -7.21 17.76
CA GLN A 242 30.02 -7.87 17.80
C GLN A 242 30.70 -7.90 16.42
N ASN A 243 29.93 -8.21 15.37
CA ASN A 243 30.48 -8.46 14.04
C ASN A 243 30.52 -7.23 13.13
N TYR A 244 29.69 -6.21 13.39
CA TYR A 244 29.52 -5.08 12.47
C TYR A 244 29.55 -3.72 13.15
N GLU A 245 30.16 -2.76 12.46
CA GLU A 245 30.19 -1.37 12.90
C GLU A 245 28.82 -0.70 12.69
N SER A 246 28.34 0.00 13.72
CA SER A 246 27.14 0.81 13.64
C SER A 246 27.30 1.98 12.67
N ILE A 247 26.18 2.45 12.11
CA ILE A 247 26.15 3.63 11.25
C ILE A 247 26.36 4.89 12.11
N PRO A 248 27.28 5.79 11.76
CA PRO A 248 27.41 7.08 12.43
C PRO A 248 26.12 7.90 12.30
N GLN A 249 25.61 8.44 13.41
CA GLN A 249 24.36 9.21 13.40
C GLN A 249 24.40 10.44 12.49
N TRP A 250 25.59 11.04 12.29
CA TRP A 250 25.75 12.21 11.43
C TRP A 250 25.41 11.94 9.96
N TRP A 251 25.48 10.69 9.49
CA TRP A 251 25.04 10.33 8.13
C TRP A 251 23.55 10.63 7.95
N PHE A 252 22.71 10.23 8.90
CA PHE A 252 21.27 10.50 8.88
C PHE A 252 20.98 12.00 8.99
N TYR A 253 21.66 12.71 9.90
CA TYR A 253 21.48 14.17 10.02
C TYR A 253 21.90 14.92 8.75
N SER A 254 22.97 14.49 8.08
CA SER A 254 23.41 15.12 6.82
C SER A 254 22.37 14.96 5.70
N ILE A 255 21.79 13.77 5.55
CA ILE A 255 20.76 13.52 4.53
C ILE A 255 19.50 14.32 4.87
N LEU A 256 19.05 14.26 6.12
CA LEU A 256 17.85 14.98 6.56
C LEU A 256 17.98 16.49 6.31
N LEU A 257 19.08 17.11 6.74
CA LEU A 257 19.32 18.54 6.56
C LEU A 257 19.46 18.90 5.07
N SER A 258 20.14 18.06 4.29
CA SER A 258 20.28 18.26 2.84
C SER A 258 18.92 18.20 2.12
N MET A 259 18.05 17.26 2.49
CA MET A 259 16.74 17.09 1.86
C MET A 259 15.77 18.21 2.26
N ILE A 260 15.76 18.61 3.53
CA ILE A 260 14.97 19.77 3.98
C ILE A 260 15.44 21.04 3.28
N GLY A 261 16.76 21.24 3.15
CA GLY A 261 17.34 22.36 2.42
C GLY A 261 16.90 22.39 0.96
N MET A 262 16.97 21.25 0.27
CA MET A 262 16.48 21.13 -1.11
C MET A 262 14.98 21.38 -1.24
N ALA A 263 14.15 20.86 -0.32
CA ALA A 263 12.71 21.10 -0.31
C ALA A 263 12.37 22.60 -0.15
N ILE A 264 13.03 23.29 0.79
CA ILE A 264 12.87 24.74 0.98
C ILE A 264 13.31 25.51 -0.27
N LEU A 265 14.47 25.15 -0.85
CA LEU A 265 14.96 25.78 -2.07
C LEU A 265 13.97 25.62 -3.23
N VAL A 266 13.40 24.43 -3.44
CA VAL A 266 12.40 24.19 -4.48
C VAL A 266 11.13 25.00 -4.23
N CYS A 267 10.66 25.07 -2.98
CA CYS A 267 9.44 25.82 -2.67
C CYS A 267 9.60 27.34 -2.87
N GLU A 268 10.77 27.91 -2.57
CA GLU A 268 11.01 29.35 -2.62
C GLU A 268 11.59 29.84 -3.98
N SER A 269 12.39 29.03 -4.68
CA SER A 269 13.11 29.48 -5.89
C SER A 269 12.26 29.58 -7.16
N PHE A 270 11.19 28.80 -7.29
CA PHE A 270 10.34 28.76 -8.48
C PHE A 270 9.28 29.87 -8.51
N GLY A 271 9.65 31.10 -8.14
CA GLY A 271 8.77 32.28 -8.23
C GLY A 271 7.43 32.14 -7.51
N SER A 272 7.39 31.41 -6.38
CA SER A 272 6.18 31.09 -5.61
C SER A 272 5.09 30.31 -6.36
N GLN A 273 5.42 29.59 -7.45
CA GLN A 273 4.45 28.77 -8.19
C GLN A 273 3.84 27.63 -7.35
N ILE A 274 4.63 27.00 -6.47
CA ILE A 274 4.19 25.94 -5.55
C ILE A 274 3.35 26.51 -4.39
N GLN A 275 3.49 27.82 -4.12
CA GLN A 275 2.77 28.57 -3.08
C GLN A 275 2.96 28.08 -1.63
N LEU A 276 3.87 27.12 -1.40
CA LEU A 276 4.25 26.57 -0.10
C LEU A 276 5.43 27.35 0.48
N ARG A 277 5.33 27.77 1.75
CA ARG A 277 6.37 28.58 2.44
C ARG A 277 7.33 27.69 3.21
N TYR A 278 8.55 28.15 3.47
CA TYR A 278 9.57 27.37 4.21
C TYR A 278 9.10 26.80 5.56
N TRP A 279 8.29 27.54 6.33
CA TRP A 279 7.82 27.06 7.65
C TRP A 279 6.78 25.94 7.52
N GLU A 280 6.06 25.86 6.41
CA GLU A 280 5.09 24.80 6.12
C GLU A 280 5.83 23.49 5.81
N VAL A 281 6.98 23.56 5.12
CA VAL A 281 7.87 22.40 4.95
C VAL A 281 8.36 21.89 6.31
N LEU A 282 8.79 22.79 7.20
CA LEU A 282 9.21 22.41 8.56
C LEU A 282 8.07 21.82 9.40
N LEU A 283 6.85 22.35 9.25
CA LEU A 283 5.67 21.78 9.88
C LEU A 283 5.38 20.37 9.37
N ALA A 284 5.47 20.12 8.06
CA ALA A 284 5.31 18.78 7.50
C ALA A 284 6.32 17.80 8.10
N CYS A 285 7.61 18.18 8.18
CA CYS A 285 8.63 17.35 8.82
C CYS A 285 8.34 17.08 10.31
N ALA A 286 7.85 18.08 11.05
CA ALA A 286 7.49 17.92 12.45
C ALA A 286 6.31 16.94 12.65
N LEU A 287 5.31 17.00 11.77
CA LEU A 287 4.19 16.06 11.78
C LEU A 287 4.65 14.63 11.44
N VAL A 288 5.52 14.45 10.44
CA VAL A 288 6.09 13.13 10.13
C VAL A 288 6.81 12.54 11.35
N PHE A 289 7.64 13.34 12.02
CA PHE A 289 8.33 12.89 13.24
C PHE A 289 7.36 12.49 14.37
N LEU A 290 6.23 13.17 14.49
CA LEU A 290 5.22 12.90 15.50
C LEU A 290 4.43 11.60 15.21
N PHE A 291 4.03 11.38 13.95
CA PHE A 291 3.15 10.26 13.59
C PHE A 291 3.89 8.97 13.23
N LEU A 292 5.15 9.04 12.77
CA LEU A 292 5.94 7.87 12.39
C LEU A 292 6.03 6.79 13.49
N PRO A 293 6.29 7.12 14.78
CA PRO A 293 6.30 6.10 15.83
C PRO A 293 4.94 5.42 16.05
N LEU A 294 3.83 6.14 15.84
CA LEU A 294 2.48 5.60 15.99
C LEU A 294 2.19 4.58 14.89
N GLU A 295 2.54 4.90 13.64
CA GLU A 295 2.45 3.97 12.52
C GLU A 295 3.31 2.73 12.76
N CYS A 296 4.61 2.91 13.07
CA CYS A 296 5.54 1.80 13.25
C CYS A 296 5.10 0.82 14.35
N VAL A 297 4.50 1.33 15.44
CA VAL A 297 3.95 0.48 16.52
C VAL A 297 2.73 -0.29 16.05
N LEU A 298 1.81 0.36 15.32
CA LEU A 298 0.64 -0.32 14.78
C LEU A 298 1.00 -1.36 13.74
N GLU A 299 1.92 -1.04 12.83
CA GLU A 299 2.41 -1.99 11.84
C GLU A 299 3.09 -3.18 12.51
N ALA A 300 3.87 -2.96 13.59
CA ALA A 300 4.50 -4.04 14.35
C ALA A 300 3.51 -4.96 15.07
N ILE A 301 2.32 -4.47 15.45
CA ILE A 301 1.29 -5.24 16.19
C ILE A 301 0.29 -5.88 15.23
N ALA A 302 -0.26 -5.10 14.31
CA ALA A 302 -1.33 -5.49 13.41
C ALA A 302 -0.84 -6.03 12.06
N GLY A 303 0.45 -5.86 11.74
CA GLY A 303 1.03 -6.24 10.44
C GLY A 303 0.64 -5.28 9.30
N SER A 304 0.25 -4.06 9.65
CA SER A 304 -0.63 -3.22 8.83
C SER A 304 -0.49 -1.74 9.21
N GLY A 305 -0.03 -0.88 8.28
CA GLY A 305 0.13 0.57 8.48
C GLY A 305 -1.11 1.39 8.13
N PHE A 306 -0.99 2.72 8.13
CA PHE A 306 -2.06 3.63 7.70
C PHE A 306 -1.49 4.90 7.04
N THR A 307 -2.15 5.36 5.97
CA THR A 307 -1.74 6.56 5.22
C THR A 307 -2.26 7.83 5.87
N LEU A 308 -1.48 8.91 5.88
CA LEU A 308 -1.80 10.18 6.55
C LEU A 308 -2.35 11.27 5.61
N ASP A 309 -2.66 10.93 4.36
CA ASP A 309 -3.07 11.82 3.28
C ASP A 309 -4.07 12.90 3.72
N LEU A 310 -5.22 12.46 4.22
CA LEU A 310 -6.32 13.31 4.63
C LEU A 310 -5.93 14.24 5.79
N LEU A 311 -5.07 13.77 6.69
CA LEU A 311 -4.62 14.55 7.83
C LEU A 311 -3.75 15.72 7.37
N PHE A 312 -2.77 15.46 6.49
CA PHE A 312 -1.90 16.51 5.96
C PHE A 312 -2.71 17.52 5.13
N GLU A 313 -3.60 17.05 4.26
CA GLU A 313 -4.48 17.89 3.44
C GLU A 313 -5.39 18.78 4.29
N ALA A 314 -5.99 18.23 5.36
CA ALA A 314 -6.86 18.97 6.26
C ALA A 314 -6.09 20.05 7.04
N ILE A 315 -4.93 19.71 7.61
CA ILE A 315 -4.13 20.65 8.42
C ILE A 315 -3.72 21.86 7.57
N ILE A 316 -3.10 21.65 6.41
CA ILE A 316 -2.66 22.76 5.56
C ILE A 316 -3.84 23.51 4.93
N GLY A 317 -4.95 22.82 4.65
CA GLY A 317 -6.19 23.43 4.17
C GLY A 317 -6.78 24.44 5.16
N TYR A 318 -6.70 24.17 6.47
CA TYR A 318 -7.09 25.13 7.51
C TYR A 318 -6.08 26.27 7.68
N LEU A 319 -4.78 25.99 7.55
CA LEU A 319 -3.73 26.99 7.75
C LEU A 319 -3.60 27.97 6.57
N ASN A 320 -3.72 27.48 5.34
CA ASN A 320 -3.55 28.24 4.11
C ASN A 320 -4.67 27.94 3.09
N PRO A 321 -5.91 28.35 3.37
CA PRO A 321 -7.01 28.17 2.44
C PRO A 321 -6.80 29.00 1.16
N GLY A 322 -7.33 28.50 0.04
CA GLY A 322 -7.25 29.16 -1.27
C GLY A 322 -6.03 28.78 -2.11
N LYS A 323 -5.15 27.88 -1.63
CA LYS A 323 -3.89 27.50 -2.29
C LYS A 323 -3.84 25.98 -2.56
N PRO A 324 -4.39 25.51 -3.70
CA PRO A 324 -4.44 24.07 -4.00
C PRO A 324 -3.07 23.44 -4.22
N LEU A 325 -2.14 24.17 -4.87
CA LEU A 325 -0.78 23.66 -5.12
C LEU A 325 0.03 23.51 -3.83
N ALA A 326 -0.12 24.45 -2.89
CA ALA A 326 0.50 24.35 -1.57
C ALA A 326 -0.05 23.15 -0.79
N ASN A 327 -1.37 22.91 -0.87
CA ASN A 327 -2.01 21.77 -0.21
C ASN A 327 -1.46 20.43 -0.74
N MET A 328 -1.37 20.28 -2.06
CA MET A 328 -0.81 19.08 -2.70
C MET A 328 0.67 18.89 -2.34
N ALA A 329 1.48 19.95 -2.38
CA ALA A 329 2.89 19.87 -2.04
C ALA A 329 3.12 19.49 -0.57
N PHE A 330 2.37 20.10 0.36
CA PHE A 330 2.46 19.76 1.79
C PHE A 330 2.06 18.31 2.06
N LYS A 331 0.97 17.84 1.43
CA LYS A 331 0.56 16.44 1.49
C LYS A 331 1.68 15.50 1.04
N LEU A 332 2.27 15.77 -0.13
CA LEU A 332 3.34 14.95 -0.69
C LEU A 332 4.57 14.92 0.23
N TYR A 333 5.03 16.07 0.69
CA TYR A 333 6.17 16.14 1.62
C TYR A 333 5.91 15.45 2.95
N GLY A 334 4.67 15.43 3.44
CA GLY A 334 4.30 14.72 4.66
C GLY A 334 4.18 13.20 4.43
N THR A 335 3.31 12.81 3.50
CA THR A 335 2.90 11.41 3.30
C THR A 335 4.03 10.57 2.73
N GLU A 336 4.71 11.03 1.68
CA GLU A 336 5.78 10.25 1.04
C GLU A 336 7.00 10.14 1.97
N ALA A 337 7.33 11.21 2.70
CA ALA A 337 8.42 11.15 3.68
C ALA A 337 8.11 10.18 4.82
N HIS A 338 6.85 10.10 5.25
CA HIS A 338 6.39 9.14 6.25
C HIS A 338 6.52 7.70 5.73
N LEU A 339 5.99 7.41 4.54
CA LEU A 339 6.07 6.08 3.92
C LEU A 339 7.52 5.62 3.73
N VAL A 340 8.37 6.46 3.15
CA VAL A 340 9.79 6.13 2.93
C VAL A 340 10.52 5.90 4.26
N ALA A 341 10.18 6.65 5.32
CA ALA A 341 10.76 6.44 6.64
C ALA A 341 10.33 5.11 7.27
N ALA A 342 9.05 4.74 7.19
CA ALA A 342 8.55 3.45 7.64
C ALA A 342 9.24 2.29 6.90
N TYR A 343 9.36 2.40 5.57
CA TYR A 343 10.08 1.41 4.77
C TYR A 343 11.56 1.32 5.09
N ALA A 344 12.20 2.44 5.39
CA ALA A 344 13.59 2.41 5.82
C ALA A 344 13.73 1.59 7.12
N ILE A 345 12.86 1.84 8.10
CA ILE A 345 12.84 1.10 9.37
C ILE A 345 12.58 -0.39 9.14
N TYR A 346 11.60 -0.73 8.30
CA TYR A 346 11.29 -2.11 7.92
C TYR A 346 12.51 -2.84 7.33
N ASN A 347 13.19 -2.22 6.36
CA ASN A 347 14.37 -2.79 5.71
C ASN A 347 15.57 -2.91 6.66
N PHE A 348 15.79 -1.93 7.55
CA PHE A 348 16.82 -2.05 8.58
C PHE A 348 16.53 -3.19 9.55
N LYS A 349 15.27 -3.38 9.94
CA LYS A 349 14.86 -4.47 10.83
C LYS A 349 15.01 -5.84 10.16
N LEU A 350 14.55 -5.99 8.92
CA LEU A 350 14.74 -7.21 8.13
C LEU A 350 16.23 -7.55 7.98
N SER A 351 17.04 -6.56 7.62
CA SER A 351 18.48 -6.70 7.46
C SER A 351 19.20 -7.07 8.77
N HIS A 352 18.72 -6.54 9.90
CA HIS A 352 19.22 -6.87 11.23
C HIS A 352 19.02 -8.36 11.56
N TYR A 353 17.85 -8.91 11.28
CA TYR A 353 17.57 -10.34 11.49
C TYR A 353 18.38 -11.24 10.55
N ILE A 354 18.74 -10.77 9.35
CA ILE A 354 19.54 -11.56 8.39
C ILE A 354 21.06 -11.32 8.53
N LYS A 355 21.44 -10.42 9.43
CA LYS A 355 22.84 -10.08 9.71
C LYS A 355 23.56 -9.50 8.49
N ILE A 356 22.89 -8.59 7.79
CA ILE A 356 23.49 -7.78 6.73
C ILE A 356 24.17 -6.57 7.40
N PRO A 357 25.42 -6.23 7.04
CA PRO A 357 26.11 -5.08 7.62
C PRO A 357 25.29 -3.79 7.42
N PRO A 358 25.02 -3.01 8.47
CA PRO A 358 24.06 -1.91 8.42
C PRO A 358 24.53 -0.77 7.50
N LYS A 359 25.85 -0.53 7.41
CA LYS A 359 26.44 0.43 6.47
C LYS A 359 26.14 0.07 5.01
N ILE A 360 26.13 -1.22 4.66
CA ILE A 360 25.80 -1.66 3.30
C ILE A 360 24.34 -1.36 3.00
N VAL A 361 23.42 -1.69 3.91
CA VAL A 361 21.99 -1.41 3.76
C VAL A 361 21.74 0.08 3.53
N PHE A 362 22.40 0.94 4.31
CA PHE A 362 22.30 2.40 4.16
C PHE A 362 22.75 2.87 2.77
N HIS A 363 23.87 2.37 2.26
CA HIS A 363 24.32 2.72 0.90
C HIS A 363 23.39 2.20 -0.20
N LEU A 364 22.81 1.00 -0.02
CA LEU A 364 21.83 0.44 -0.95
C LEU A 364 20.55 1.30 -0.99
N MET A 365 20.09 1.82 0.15
CA MET A 365 18.96 2.74 0.19
C MET A 365 19.22 4.04 -0.56
N ILE A 366 20.42 4.61 -0.41
CA ILE A 366 20.82 5.80 -1.18
C ILE A 366 20.87 5.47 -2.67
N LEU A 367 21.42 4.31 -3.05
CA LEU A 367 21.46 3.89 -4.44
C LEU A 367 20.05 3.76 -5.04
N ALA A 368 19.09 3.27 -4.25
CA ALA A 368 17.71 3.15 -4.68
C ALA A 368 17.09 4.51 -5.05
N THR A 369 17.53 5.64 -4.47
CA THR A 369 17.03 6.97 -4.84
C THR A 369 17.33 7.38 -6.29
N ILE A 370 18.22 6.66 -6.99
CA ILE A 370 18.41 6.84 -8.44
C ILE A 370 17.10 6.61 -9.21
N SER A 371 16.22 5.72 -8.72
CA SER A 371 14.92 5.48 -9.32
C SER A 371 14.07 6.74 -9.39
N CYS A 372 14.13 7.64 -8.41
CA CYS A 372 13.35 8.88 -8.40
C CYS A 372 13.69 9.78 -9.59
N PHE A 373 14.95 9.79 -10.03
CA PHE A 373 15.35 10.54 -11.22
C PHE A 373 14.83 9.90 -12.51
N ILE A 374 14.78 8.57 -12.55
CA ILE A 374 14.21 7.82 -13.67
C ILE A 374 12.70 8.04 -13.75
N ASP A 375 12.01 7.95 -12.61
CA ASP A 375 10.58 8.22 -12.47
C ASP A 375 10.23 9.60 -13.01
N PHE A 376 10.95 10.64 -12.55
CA PHE A 376 10.78 12.00 -13.06
C PHE A 376 11.07 12.10 -14.55
N GLY A 377 12.15 11.48 -15.04
CA GLY A 377 12.52 11.49 -16.45
C GLY A 377 11.46 10.87 -17.35
N ILE A 378 10.83 9.78 -16.89
CA ILE A 378 9.78 9.08 -17.63
C ILE A 378 8.47 9.85 -17.57
N ALA A 379 8.12 10.42 -16.42
CA ALA A 379 6.99 11.33 -16.31
C ALA A 379 7.12 12.48 -17.31
N TRP A 380 8.29 13.11 -17.37
CA TRP A 380 8.58 14.20 -18.29
C TRP A 380 8.53 13.77 -19.75
N TRP A 381 9.12 12.62 -20.07
CA TRP A 381 9.09 12.04 -21.42
C TRP A 381 7.65 11.77 -21.87
N MET A 382 6.83 11.13 -21.03
CA MET A 382 5.42 10.84 -21.31
C MET A 382 4.61 12.12 -21.58
N LEU A 383 4.76 13.14 -20.71
CA LEU A 383 4.07 14.42 -20.85
C LEU A 383 4.46 15.19 -22.14
N ARG A 384 5.66 14.94 -22.68
CA ARG A 384 6.13 15.59 -23.91
C ARG A 384 5.85 14.77 -25.18
N SER A 385 5.78 13.45 -25.06
CA SER A 385 5.64 12.55 -26.20
C SER A 385 4.20 12.23 -26.58
N ILE A 386 3.25 12.32 -25.63
CA ILE A 386 1.83 12.04 -25.87
C ILE A 386 1.05 13.36 -25.82
N ASP A 387 0.57 13.79 -26.98
CA ASP A 387 -0.27 14.99 -27.09
C ASP A 387 -1.60 14.80 -26.34
N ASN A 388 -2.03 15.84 -25.62
CA ASN A 388 -3.28 15.86 -24.84
C ASN A 388 -3.44 14.72 -23.81
N ILE A 389 -2.33 14.20 -23.30
CA ILE A 389 -2.36 13.20 -22.22
C ILE A 389 -3.22 13.69 -21.04
N CYS A 390 -3.97 12.77 -20.41
CA CYS A 390 -4.91 13.06 -19.33
C CYS A 390 -6.17 13.88 -19.71
N GLN A 391 -6.36 14.28 -20.97
CA GLN A 391 -7.55 15.02 -21.43
C GLN A 391 -8.47 14.12 -22.29
N PRO A 392 -9.47 13.45 -21.68
CA PRO A 392 -10.25 12.41 -22.35
C PRO A 392 -11.05 12.96 -23.54
N ASP A 393 -11.45 14.24 -23.50
CA ASP A 393 -12.23 14.89 -24.55
C ASP A 393 -11.43 15.13 -25.85
N LEU A 394 -10.09 15.21 -25.73
CA LEU A 394 -9.18 15.45 -26.86
C LEU A 394 -8.42 14.20 -27.28
N LEU A 395 -8.62 13.08 -26.57
CA LEU A 395 -7.99 11.81 -26.87
C LEU A 395 -8.85 11.01 -27.85
N PRO A 396 -8.23 10.16 -28.68
CA PRO A 396 -8.97 9.19 -29.50
C PRO A 396 -9.87 8.31 -28.63
N GLU A 397 -11.08 7.99 -29.13
CA GLU A 397 -12.01 7.09 -28.43
C GLU A 397 -11.30 5.76 -28.10
N GLY A 398 -11.34 5.35 -26.83
CA GLY A 398 -10.67 4.15 -26.34
C GLY A 398 -9.19 4.32 -25.95
N SER A 399 -8.66 5.54 -25.92
CA SER A 399 -7.28 5.79 -25.45
C SER A 399 -7.10 5.41 -23.97
N PRO A 400 -6.04 4.65 -23.62
CA PRO A 400 -5.80 4.23 -22.25
C PRO A 400 -5.22 5.34 -21.36
N TRP A 401 -4.86 6.52 -21.90
CA TRP A 401 -4.05 7.54 -21.22
C TRP A 401 -4.87 8.60 -20.48
N THR A 402 -5.77 8.16 -19.60
CA THR A 402 -6.76 9.03 -18.93
C THR A 402 -6.31 9.58 -17.57
N CYS A 403 -5.20 9.09 -17.01
CA CYS A 403 -4.56 9.55 -15.76
C CYS A 403 -5.51 9.68 -14.55
N PRO A 404 -6.15 8.58 -14.11
CA PRO A 404 -7.14 8.63 -13.03
C PRO A 404 -6.54 9.10 -11.69
N SER A 405 -5.34 8.60 -11.32
CA SER A 405 -4.70 8.93 -10.05
C SER A 405 -4.31 10.40 -9.94
N ASP A 406 -3.70 10.96 -10.99
CA ASP A 406 -3.31 12.37 -11.03
C ASP A 406 -4.53 13.30 -10.98
N LYS A 407 -5.63 12.92 -11.64
CA LYS A 407 -6.90 13.65 -11.56
C LYS A 407 -7.51 13.60 -10.16
N ALA A 408 -7.48 12.45 -9.49
CA ALA A 408 -7.97 12.31 -8.13
C ALA A 408 -7.17 13.20 -7.15
N MET A 409 -5.85 13.24 -7.29
CA MET A 409 -5.00 14.17 -6.54
C MET A 409 -5.36 15.63 -6.82
N PHE A 410 -5.59 15.98 -8.09
CA PHE A 410 -5.97 17.34 -8.47
C PHE A 410 -7.31 17.77 -7.83
N ILE A 411 -8.35 16.94 -7.95
CA ILE A 411 -9.68 17.19 -7.38
C ILE A 411 -9.61 17.33 -5.85
N THR A 412 -8.78 16.50 -5.20
CA THR A 412 -8.60 16.54 -3.76
C THR A 412 -7.92 17.82 -3.31
N GLY A 413 -6.86 18.27 -3.99
CA GLY A 413 -6.23 19.55 -3.66
C GLY A 413 -7.10 20.77 -3.97
N VAL A 414 -8.00 20.70 -4.95
CA VAL A 414 -9.05 21.73 -5.13
C VAL A 414 -10.02 21.74 -3.95
N THR A 415 -10.45 20.56 -3.49
CA THR A 415 -11.38 20.42 -2.36
C THR A 415 -10.77 20.94 -1.06
N TRP A 416 -9.63 20.39 -0.64
CA TRP A 416 -9.02 20.67 0.66
C TRP A 416 -8.15 21.92 0.66
N GLY A 417 -7.60 22.31 -0.49
CA GLY A 417 -6.75 23.50 -0.64
C GLY A 417 -7.49 24.73 -1.13
N LEU A 418 -8.18 24.66 -2.28
CA LEU A 418 -8.80 25.85 -2.89
C LEU A 418 -10.11 26.26 -2.19
N VAL A 419 -11.05 25.33 -2.04
CA VAL A 419 -12.31 25.59 -1.31
C VAL A 419 -12.03 25.70 0.19
N GLY A 420 -11.20 24.78 0.67
CA GLY A 420 -10.79 24.70 2.07
C GLY A 420 -11.78 23.92 2.93
N PRO A 421 -11.29 23.31 4.02
CA PRO A 421 -12.11 22.46 4.89
C PRO A 421 -13.20 23.24 5.65
N SER A 422 -12.98 24.53 5.95
CA SER A 422 -13.94 25.36 6.67
C SER A 422 -15.29 25.55 5.94
N LYS A 423 -15.25 25.63 4.61
CA LYS A 423 -16.43 25.83 3.75
C LYS A 423 -17.12 24.53 3.35
N THR A 424 -16.37 23.43 3.25
CA THR A 424 -16.90 22.14 2.80
C THR A 424 -17.37 21.26 3.96
N PHE A 425 -16.60 21.25 5.04
CA PHE A 425 -16.84 20.42 6.22
C PHE A 425 -17.15 21.32 7.42
N TYR A 426 -16.33 21.34 8.47
CA TYR A 426 -16.57 22.14 9.68
C TYR A 426 -15.79 23.47 9.65
N PRO A 427 -16.37 24.62 10.07
CA PRO A 427 -17.66 24.78 10.76
C PRO A 427 -18.87 25.08 9.87
N ASP A 428 -18.68 25.67 8.68
CA ASP A 428 -19.78 26.28 7.93
C ASP A 428 -20.34 25.38 6.81
N GLY A 429 -19.73 24.21 6.60
CA GLY A 429 -20.02 23.33 5.48
C GLY A 429 -21.05 22.23 5.77
N MET A 430 -21.67 21.76 4.68
CA MET A 430 -22.73 20.75 4.70
C MET A 430 -22.27 19.37 5.20
N TYR A 431 -20.96 19.08 5.13
CA TYR A 431 -20.39 17.77 5.50
C TYR A 431 -19.70 17.78 6.87
N SER A 432 -20.04 18.73 7.75
CA SER A 432 -19.49 18.84 9.12
C SER A 432 -19.57 17.54 9.93
N ILE A 433 -20.56 16.69 9.68
CA ILE A 433 -20.78 15.42 10.39
C ILE A 433 -19.59 14.45 10.29
N VAL A 434 -18.78 14.56 9.24
CA VAL A 434 -17.60 13.71 9.00
C VAL A 434 -16.60 13.82 10.15
N PHE A 435 -16.46 14.99 10.78
CA PHE A 435 -15.54 15.19 11.91
C PHE A 435 -16.00 14.52 13.21
N ILE A 436 -17.28 14.17 13.36
CA ILE A 436 -17.76 13.40 14.52
C ILE A 436 -17.11 12.02 14.56
N PHE A 437 -16.76 11.45 13.40
CA PHE A 437 -16.07 10.16 13.34
C PHE A 437 -14.68 10.20 13.98
N ALA A 438 -14.03 11.36 14.05
CA ALA A 438 -12.80 11.53 14.83
C ALA A 438 -13.05 11.34 16.35
N LEU A 439 -14.21 11.77 16.86
CA LEU A 439 -14.59 11.51 18.25
C LEU A 439 -14.95 10.05 18.48
N ILE A 440 -15.67 9.44 17.53
CA ILE A 440 -16.00 8.01 17.58
C ILE A 440 -14.70 7.19 17.60
N GLY A 441 -13.74 7.52 16.74
CA GLY A 441 -12.44 6.87 16.69
C GLY A 441 -11.67 6.99 18.00
N LEU A 442 -11.65 8.18 18.61
CA LEU A 442 -10.99 8.41 19.90
C LEU A 442 -11.59 7.59 21.04
N VAL A 443 -12.92 7.39 21.03
CA VAL A 443 -13.64 6.70 22.11
C VAL A 443 -13.69 5.18 21.91
N ALA A 444 -13.66 4.70 20.67
CA ALA A 444 -13.89 3.29 20.36
C ALA A 444 -12.91 2.31 21.07
N PRO A 445 -11.59 2.58 21.19
CA PRO A 445 -10.67 1.74 21.96
C PRO A 445 -10.94 1.67 23.48
N ILE A 446 -11.60 2.69 24.07
CA ILE A 446 -11.77 2.80 25.51
C ILE A 446 -12.56 1.62 26.11
N PRO A 447 -13.72 1.21 25.56
CA PRO A 447 -14.42 0.00 25.99
C PRO A 447 -13.56 -1.26 25.97
N VAL A 448 -12.76 -1.48 24.91
CA VAL A 448 -11.89 -2.66 24.79
C VAL A 448 -10.81 -2.64 25.86
N TRP A 449 -10.19 -1.48 26.08
CA TRP A 449 -9.22 -1.31 27.15
C TRP A 449 -9.83 -1.60 28.53
N LEU A 450 -10.99 -1.03 28.87
CA LEU A 450 -11.68 -1.27 30.14
C LEU A 450 -12.05 -2.75 30.32
N LEU A 451 -12.57 -3.39 29.28
CA LEU A 451 -12.90 -4.82 29.30
C LEU A 451 -11.66 -5.69 29.48
N SER A 452 -10.53 -5.31 28.87
CA SER A 452 -9.26 -6.05 29.00
C SER A 452 -8.67 -5.97 30.42
N GLN A 453 -8.96 -4.89 31.15
CA GLN A 453 -8.58 -4.72 32.56
C GLN A 453 -9.52 -5.49 33.48
N LYS A 454 -10.83 -5.47 33.19
CA LYS A 454 -11.84 -6.15 34.01
C LYS A 454 -11.80 -7.68 33.86
N TYR A 455 -11.49 -8.18 32.66
CA TYR A 455 -11.46 -9.61 32.35
C TYR A 455 -10.09 -10.04 31.81
N PRO A 456 -9.03 -10.02 32.64
CA PRO A 456 -7.67 -10.35 32.18
C PRO A 456 -7.53 -11.81 31.70
N GLU A 457 -8.42 -12.71 32.11
CA GLU A 457 -8.44 -14.10 31.65
C GLU A 457 -8.82 -14.25 30.17
N LYS A 458 -9.60 -13.30 29.63
CA LYS A 458 -10.09 -13.35 28.25
C LYS A 458 -9.12 -12.67 27.31
N LYS A 459 -8.03 -13.39 26.95
CA LYS A 459 -6.95 -12.89 26.09
C LYS A 459 -7.41 -12.36 24.71
N TRP A 460 -8.53 -12.86 24.19
CA TRP A 460 -9.09 -12.43 22.89
C TRP A 460 -9.54 -10.96 22.88
N ILE A 461 -9.93 -10.39 24.03
CA ILE A 461 -10.37 -8.99 24.12
C ILE A 461 -9.23 -8.04 23.74
N ARG A 462 -7.99 -8.39 24.10
CA ARG A 462 -6.79 -7.61 23.73
C ARG A 462 -6.41 -7.72 22.25
N LEU A 463 -7.04 -8.62 21.49
CA LEU A 463 -6.80 -8.77 20.05
C LEU A 463 -7.73 -7.89 19.21
N ILE A 464 -8.74 -7.27 19.81
CA ILE A 464 -9.64 -6.34 19.11
C ILE A 464 -8.89 -5.02 18.90
N ASN A 465 -8.64 -4.68 17.64
CA ASN A 465 -7.91 -3.46 17.25
C ASN A 465 -8.82 -2.58 16.39
N PHE A 466 -9.32 -1.48 16.96
CA PHE A 466 -10.19 -0.54 16.24
C PHE A 466 -9.54 0.19 15.06
N PRO A 467 -8.27 0.63 15.16
CA PRO A 467 -7.55 1.17 14.00
C PRO A 467 -7.63 0.25 12.78
N LEU A 468 -7.45 -1.05 12.97
CA LEU A 468 -7.56 -2.04 11.89
C LEU A 468 -8.99 -2.19 11.36
N ILE A 469 -9.99 -2.14 12.24
CA ILE A 469 -11.40 -2.20 11.85
C ILE A 469 -11.78 -0.98 10.99
N PHE A 470 -11.37 0.22 11.40
CA PHE A 470 -11.63 1.43 10.62
C PHE A 470 -10.82 1.47 9.33
N ASN A 471 -9.60 0.93 9.31
CA ASN A 471 -8.83 0.76 8.09
C ASN A 471 -9.55 -0.15 7.08
N ALA A 472 -10.04 -1.32 7.55
CA ALA A 472 -10.82 -2.22 6.73
C ALA A 472 -12.12 -1.56 6.26
N ALA A 473 -12.70 -0.68 7.07
CA ALA A 473 -13.90 0.04 6.68
C ALA A 473 -13.65 0.92 5.47
N LEU A 474 -12.51 1.62 5.35
CA LEU A 474 -12.18 2.54 4.26
C LEU A 474 -12.34 1.98 2.85
N VAL A 475 -12.01 0.71 2.67
CA VAL A 475 -11.94 0.12 1.33
C VAL A 475 -13.32 -0.42 0.89
N LEU A 476 -14.35 -0.37 1.75
CA LEU A 476 -15.69 -0.94 1.49
C LEU A 476 -16.37 -0.34 0.25
N PRO A 477 -16.41 1.00 0.07
CA PRO A 477 -17.05 1.59 -1.10
C PRO A 477 -16.25 1.43 -2.39
N VAL A 478 -14.94 1.22 -2.28
CA VAL A 478 -13.99 1.18 -3.41
C VAL A 478 -13.72 -0.26 -3.86
N GLY A 479 -14.16 -1.28 -3.13
CA GLY A 479 -13.92 -2.70 -3.42
C GLY A 479 -15.19 -3.50 -3.73
N GLY A 480 -16.37 -2.89 -3.59
CA GLY A 480 -17.63 -3.65 -3.45
C GLY A 480 -17.62 -4.56 -2.21
N MET A 481 -18.78 -4.87 -1.65
CA MET A 481 -18.86 -5.75 -0.46
C MET A 481 -18.44 -7.19 -0.70
N VAL A 482 -18.32 -7.54 -1.96
CA VAL A 482 -17.85 -8.82 -2.46
C VAL A 482 -16.46 -9.15 -1.94
N GLY A 483 -15.50 -8.22 -2.06
CA GLY A 483 -14.09 -8.51 -1.81
C GLY A 483 -13.86 -8.94 -0.37
N TYR A 484 -14.64 -8.34 0.53
CA TYR A 484 -14.63 -8.62 1.95
C TYR A 484 -15.10 -10.03 2.25
N TRP A 485 -16.16 -10.49 1.60
CA TRP A 485 -16.62 -11.87 1.77
C TRP A 485 -15.58 -12.86 1.30
N ASN A 486 -14.89 -12.59 0.18
CA ASN A 486 -13.80 -13.46 -0.28
C ASN A 486 -12.64 -13.49 0.71
N TRP A 487 -12.18 -12.34 1.22
CA TRP A 487 -11.11 -12.31 2.22
C TRP A 487 -11.51 -13.00 3.51
N PHE A 488 -12.76 -12.79 3.95
CA PHE A 488 -13.28 -13.44 5.13
C PHE A 488 -13.32 -14.96 4.95
N ILE A 489 -13.81 -15.45 3.81
CA ILE A 489 -13.90 -16.90 3.52
C ILE A 489 -12.51 -17.52 3.40
N VAL A 490 -11.60 -16.91 2.62
CA VAL A 490 -10.22 -17.41 2.46
C VAL A 490 -9.47 -17.35 3.79
N GLY A 491 -9.61 -16.25 4.53
CA GLY A 491 -9.04 -16.06 5.86
C GLY A 491 -9.54 -17.11 6.85
N LEU A 492 -10.85 -17.39 6.87
CA LEU A 492 -11.46 -18.44 7.70
C LEU A 492 -10.96 -19.82 7.29
N LEU A 493 -10.91 -20.12 6.00
CA LEU A 493 -10.46 -21.42 5.49
C LEU A 493 -9.00 -21.70 5.85
N PHE A 494 -8.09 -20.77 5.57
CA PHE A 494 -6.66 -20.96 5.80
C PHE A 494 -6.25 -20.76 7.26
N ASN A 495 -6.73 -19.71 7.92
CA ASN A 495 -6.29 -19.37 9.28
C ASN A 495 -7.08 -20.07 10.39
N TYR A 496 -8.30 -20.55 10.13
CA TYR A 496 -9.06 -21.32 11.11
C TYR A 496 -9.09 -22.81 10.77
N PHE A 497 -9.66 -23.20 9.63
CA PHE A 497 -9.85 -24.62 9.32
C PHE A 497 -8.54 -25.37 9.02
N ILE A 498 -7.71 -24.84 8.11
CA ILE A 498 -6.44 -25.48 7.73
C ILE A 498 -5.43 -25.40 8.87
N TYR A 499 -5.36 -24.27 9.58
CA TYR A 499 -4.50 -24.13 10.75
C TYR A 499 -4.78 -25.19 11.82
N HIS A 500 -6.06 -25.45 12.14
CA HIS A 500 -6.44 -26.43 13.14
C HIS A 500 -6.27 -27.89 12.67
N LYS A 501 -6.54 -28.18 11.39
CA LYS A 501 -6.49 -29.57 10.87
C LYS A 501 -5.10 -30.01 10.40
N HIS A 502 -4.33 -29.10 9.81
CA HIS A 502 -3.04 -29.36 9.15
C HIS A 502 -1.97 -28.35 9.56
N ARG A 503 -1.73 -28.23 10.87
CA ARG A 503 -0.83 -27.22 11.45
C ARG A 503 0.59 -27.24 10.87
N GLU A 504 1.19 -28.41 10.72
CA GLU A 504 2.58 -28.54 10.20
C GLU A 504 2.69 -28.02 8.75
N TRP A 505 1.71 -28.35 7.91
CA TRP A 505 1.65 -27.85 6.54
C TRP A 505 1.49 -26.34 6.53
N TRP A 506 0.56 -25.81 7.33
CA TRP A 506 0.31 -24.37 7.40
C TRP A 506 1.57 -23.60 7.81
N THR A 507 2.28 -24.05 8.85
CA THR A 507 3.49 -23.39 9.33
C THR A 507 4.63 -23.36 8.31
N ARG A 508 4.71 -24.36 7.43
CA ARG A 508 5.83 -24.49 6.48
C ARG A 508 5.52 -23.90 5.11
N TYR A 509 4.27 -24.00 4.65
CA TYR A 509 3.90 -23.75 3.25
C TYR A 509 2.86 -22.67 3.05
N ASN A 510 2.13 -22.20 4.07
CA ASN A 510 1.04 -21.23 3.87
C ASN A 510 1.53 -19.93 3.22
N TYR A 511 2.61 -19.34 3.75
CA TYR A 511 3.21 -18.13 3.19
C TYR A 511 3.83 -18.37 1.80
N LEU A 512 4.41 -19.54 1.57
CA LEU A 512 4.97 -19.91 0.26
C LEU A 512 3.86 -20.08 -0.79
N LEU A 513 2.72 -20.66 -0.40
CA LEU A 513 1.54 -20.77 -1.27
C LEU A 513 1.00 -19.38 -1.60
N SER A 514 0.81 -18.52 -0.60
CA SER A 514 0.38 -17.13 -0.84
C SER A 514 1.31 -16.43 -1.82
N ALA A 515 2.63 -16.48 -1.58
CA ALA A 515 3.63 -15.89 -2.48
C ALA A 515 3.59 -16.49 -3.90
N GLY A 516 3.37 -17.80 -4.02
CA GLY A 516 3.26 -18.49 -5.30
C GLY A 516 1.99 -18.14 -6.08
N LEU A 517 0.86 -17.97 -5.38
CA LEU A 517 -0.36 -17.43 -5.97
C LEU A 517 -0.08 -16.02 -6.46
N ASP A 518 0.42 -15.14 -5.61
CA ASP A 518 0.73 -13.75 -5.93
C ASP A 518 1.65 -13.57 -7.14
N ALA A 519 2.70 -14.40 -7.26
CA ALA A 519 3.59 -14.37 -8.41
C ALA A 519 2.93 -14.94 -9.68
N GLY A 520 2.14 -16.02 -9.55
CA GLY A 520 1.46 -16.67 -10.66
C GLY A 520 0.46 -15.76 -11.37
N SER A 521 -0.28 -14.92 -10.64
CA SER A 521 -1.24 -13.94 -11.22
C SER A 521 -0.53 -12.89 -11.99
N ALA A 522 0.48 -12.28 -11.39
CA ALA A 522 1.21 -11.21 -12.02
C ALA A 522 1.77 -11.68 -13.39
N VAL A 523 2.35 -12.89 -13.44
CA VAL A 523 2.86 -13.47 -14.69
C VAL A 523 1.73 -13.75 -15.68
N PHE A 524 0.61 -14.32 -15.24
CA PHE A 524 -0.49 -14.68 -16.13
C PHE A 524 -1.24 -13.45 -16.68
N VAL A 525 -1.49 -12.44 -15.84
CA VAL A 525 -2.07 -11.15 -16.25
C VAL A 525 -1.18 -10.49 -17.30
N LEU A 526 0.13 -10.40 -17.06
CA LEU A 526 1.06 -9.85 -18.04
C LEU A 526 1.00 -10.62 -19.36
N LEU A 527 0.97 -11.95 -19.31
CA LEU A 527 0.89 -12.81 -20.49
C LEU A 527 -0.41 -12.60 -21.27
N LEU A 528 -1.56 -12.56 -20.59
CA LEU A 528 -2.86 -12.33 -21.22
C LEU A 528 -2.98 -10.93 -21.80
N SER A 529 -2.49 -9.92 -21.08
CA SER A 529 -2.45 -8.56 -21.58
C SER A 529 -1.68 -8.50 -22.89
N VAL A 530 -0.44 -9.02 -22.90
CA VAL A 530 0.45 -9.02 -24.08
C VAL A 530 -0.09 -9.86 -25.24
N SER A 531 -0.68 -11.03 -24.97
CA SER A 531 -1.11 -11.96 -26.03
C SER A 531 -2.48 -11.66 -26.60
N LEU A 532 -3.46 -11.27 -25.77
CA LEU A 532 -4.87 -11.15 -26.16
C LEU A 532 -5.34 -9.69 -26.13
N GLN A 533 -5.09 -8.96 -25.05
CA GLN A 533 -5.62 -7.59 -24.90
C GLN A 533 -4.95 -6.61 -25.87
N PHE A 534 -3.65 -6.76 -26.16
CA PHE A 534 -2.97 -5.96 -27.20
C PHE A 534 -3.56 -6.18 -28.61
N GLN A 535 -4.24 -7.30 -28.85
CA GLN A 535 -4.96 -7.59 -30.11
C GLN A 535 -6.46 -7.22 -30.02
N ASN A 536 -6.90 -6.55 -28.95
CA ASN A 536 -8.31 -6.24 -28.65
C ASN A 536 -9.21 -7.49 -28.59
N ILE A 537 -8.67 -8.64 -28.22
CA ILE A 537 -9.42 -9.89 -28.08
C ILE A 537 -9.83 -10.04 -26.61
N TYR A 538 -11.07 -9.68 -26.30
CA TYR A 538 -11.61 -9.67 -24.94
C TYR A 538 -12.36 -10.96 -24.53
N GLY A 539 -12.44 -11.96 -25.42
CA GLY A 539 -13.16 -13.24 -25.18
C GLY A 539 -14.37 -13.43 -26.09
N ALA A 540 -15.09 -14.53 -25.93
CA ALA A 540 -16.29 -14.85 -26.73
C ALA A 540 -17.55 -14.21 -26.11
N ASN A 541 -18.46 -13.64 -26.91
CA ASN A 541 -19.71 -13.08 -26.38
C ASN A 541 -20.74 -14.19 -26.08
N TRP A 542 -21.01 -14.45 -24.81
CA TRP A 542 -22.05 -15.37 -24.33
C TRP A 542 -22.58 -14.89 -22.98
N TRP A 543 -23.59 -15.57 -22.43
CA TRP A 543 -24.32 -15.13 -21.22
C TRP A 543 -23.45 -14.92 -19.97
N GLY A 544 -22.26 -15.53 -19.90
CA GLY A 544 -21.26 -15.27 -18.87
C GLY A 544 -20.14 -14.34 -19.35
N LEU A 545 -20.40 -13.38 -20.22
CA LEU A 545 -19.50 -12.26 -20.53
C LEU A 545 -20.18 -10.89 -20.29
N GLU A 546 -21.42 -10.88 -19.79
CA GLU A 546 -22.12 -9.66 -19.36
C GLU A 546 -21.75 -9.35 -17.91
N LEU A 547 -21.03 -8.24 -17.72
CA LEU A 547 -20.59 -7.69 -16.43
C LEU A 547 -21.81 -7.12 -15.66
N SER A 548 -22.71 -7.99 -15.19
CA SER A 548 -23.93 -7.58 -14.49
C SER A 548 -24.24 -8.47 -13.28
N ASP A 549 -24.60 -7.85 -12.16
CA ASP A 549 -25.10 -8.47 -10.92
C ASP A 549 -26.39 -9.29 -11.08
N HIS A 550 -26.98 -9.32 -12.27
CA HIS A 550 -28.34 -9.81 -12.52
C HIS A 550 -29.41 -9.20 -11.58
N CYS A 551 -29.17 -8.00 -11.01
CA CYS A 551 -30.13 -7.23 -10.21
C CYS A 551 -30.58 -5.97 -10.99
N PRO A 552 -31.53 -6.10 -11.94
CA PRO A 552 -31.91 -5.01 -12.85
C PRO A 552 -32.62 -3.84 -12.14
N LEU A 553 -33.28 -4.08 -11.00
CA LEU A 553 -34.07 -3.05 -10.31
C LEU A 553 -33.24 -2.16 -9.37
N THR A 554 -31.94 -2.40 -9.26
CA THR A 554 -31.12 -1.72 -8.25
C THR A 554 -30.93 -0.23 -8.55
N ASN A 555 -30.91 0.14 -9.83
CA ASN A 555 -30.85 1.54 -10.27
C ASN A 555 -32.19 2.27 -10.13
N CYS A 556 -33.24 1.58 -9.66
CA CYS A 556 -34.56 2.17 -9.53
C CYS A 556 -34.64 3.07 -8.29
N PRO A 557 -35.24 4.27 -8.42
CA PRO A 557 -35.33 5.23 -7.34
C PRO A 557 -36.33 4.72 -6.30
N THR A 558 -35.98 4.87 -5.02
CA THR A 558 -36.86 4.57 -3.89
C THR A 558 -37.72 5.74 -3.43
N VAL A 559 -37.54 6.92 -4.05
CA VAL A 559 -38.30 8.12 -3.71
C VAL A 559 -39.70 8.03 -4.34
N PRO A 560 -40.78 8.12 -3.55
CA PRO A 560 -42.14 8.10 -4.09
C PRO A 560 -42.35 9.28 -5.05
N GLY A 561 -42.87 8.98 -6.25
CA GLY A 561 -43.17 9.98 -7.29
C GLY A 561 -42.12 10.17 -8.40
N VAL A 562 -40.96 9.49 -8.35
CA VAL A 562 -39.96 9.54 -9.43
C VAL A 562 -40.17 8.36 -10.39
N ILE A 563 -40.60 8.65 -11.62
CA ILE A 563 -40.86 7.62 -12.64
C ILE A 563 -39.64 7.55 -13.57
N ILE A 564 -39.00 6.37 -13.61
CA ILE A 564 -37.93 6.03 -14.54
C ILE A 564 -38.41 4.83 -15.37
N GLU A 565 -38.27 4.90 -16.70
CA GLU A 565 -38.62 3.78 -17.59
C GLU A 565 -37.84 2.52 -17.19
N GLY A 566 -38.55 1.40 -17.01
CA GLY A 566 -37.98 0.12 -16.58
C GLY A 566 -38.02 -0.16 -15.07
N CYS A 567 -38.53 0.76 -14.26
CA CYS A 567 -38.60 0.62 -12.80
C CYS A 567 -40.04 0.49 -12.25
N PRO A 568 -40.30 -0.39 -11.27
CA PRO A 568 -41.61 -0.49 -10.62
C PRO A 568 -41.92 0.76 -9.80
N ILE A 569 -43.15 1.25 -9.91
CA ILE A 569 -43.61 2.45 -9.22
C ILE A 569 -43.89 2.09 -7.76
N ILE A 570 -43.14 2.68 -6.83
CA ILE A 570 -43.46 2.61 -5.39
C ILE A 570 -44.56 3.64 -5.12
N GLN A 571 -45.77 3.16 -4.82
CA GLN A 571 -46.92 3.98 -4.43
C GLN A 571 -46.76 4.55 -3.01
#